data_AF-A0A7D9JLG1-F1
#
_entry.id   AF-A0A7D9JLG1-F1
#
_cell.length_a   1.000
_cell.length_b   1.000
_cell.length_c   1.000
_cell.angle_alpha   90.00
_cell.angle_beta   90.00
_cell.angle_gamma   90.00
#
_symmetry.space_group_name_H-M   'P 1'
#
loop_
_entity.id
_entity.type
_entity.pdbx_description
1 polymer ?
#
loop_
_entity_poly.entity_id
_entity_poly.type
_entity_poly.pdbx_seq_one_letter_code
_entity_poly.pdbx_strand_id
1 'polypeptide(L)'
;MFQVNVEIKEEGPVKPACPLKRKGHPNMTEERKAKRKCPTDRSKVVPSTNLAKVDGKQKLVNEVTAFEWILKARTTENLNKILLTYGPVPVTLGNLCTIVPPHRLKKKDKAEIKKQLPKFVAGWLSGMIIEAELHRLEKEHPDCISANTSVEQLAVHEVKNTKRLWMNVDFATIKKIFVPMNPSGCHWNLLV
;
A
#
# COMPACT_ATOMS: atom_id res chain seq x y z
N MET A 1 -20.37 -12.13 -25.92
CA MET A 1 -19.98 -10.88 -26.59
C MET A 1 -20.73 -9.77 -25.86
N PHE A 2 -20.06 -9.04 -24.96
CA PHE A 2 -20.70 -8.02 -24.13
C PHE A 2 -20.12 -6.65 -24.51
N GLN A 3 -20.97 -5.79 -25.07
CA GLN A 3 -20.65 -4.39 -25.35
C GLN A 3 -20.81 -3.58 -24.05
N VAL A 4 -19.79 -2.81 -23.71
CA VAL A 4 -19.85 -1.81 -22.63
C VAL A 4 -19.80 -0.44 -23.30
N ASN A 5 -20.90 0.31 -23.19
CA ASN A 5 -20.97 1.70 -23.61
C ASN A 5 -20.31 2.58 -22.54
N VAL A 6 -19.35 3.40 -22.95
CA VAL A 6 -18.71 4.41 -22.10
C VAL A 6 -19.23 5.78 -22.56
N GLU A 7 -20.03 6.44 -21.73
CA GLU A 7 -20.35 7.86 -21.89
C GLU A 7 -19.24 8.70 -21.27
N ILE A 8 -18.65 9.58 -22.10
CA ILE A 8 -17.70 10.60 -21.66
C ILE A 8 -18.48 11.91 -21.50
N LYS A 9 -18.52 12.45 -20.28
CA LYS A 9 -18.99 13.82 -20.03
C LYS A 9 -17.79 14.75 -20.00
N GLU A 10 -17.77 15.72 -20.90
CA GLU A 10 -16.82 16.84 -20.88
C GLU A 10 -17.25 17.86 -19.83
N GLU A 11 -16.42 18.07 -18.80
CA GLU A 11 -16.57 19.21 -17.89
C GLU A 11 -15.75 20.40 -18.41
N GLY A 12 -16.43 21.54 -18.57
CA GLY A 12 -15.87 22.79 -19.07
C GLY A 12 -14.88 23.48 -18.12
N PRO A 13 -14.25 24.59 -18.57
CA PRO A 13 -13.09 25.18 -17.91
C PRO A 13 -13.45 25.87 -16.57
N VAL A 14 -12.72 25.48 -15.53
CA VAL A 14 -12.77 26.07 -14.19
C VAL A 14 -11.98 27.38 -14.17
N LYS A 15 -12.64 28.48 -13.74
CA LYS A 15 -12.01 29.81 -13.55
C LYS A 15 -11.03 29.80 -12.36
N PRO A 16 -9.93 30.56 -12.41
CA PRO A 16 -8.98 30.64 -11.30
C PRO A 16 -9.51 31.50 -10.15
N ALA A 17 -9.36 31.01 -8.92
CA ALA A 17 -9.69 31.72 -7.69
C ALA A 17 -8.59 32.72 -7.29
N CYS A 18 -9.01 33.88 -6.76
CA CYS A 18 -8.19 34.98 -6.27
C CYS A 18 -7.30 34.63 -5.06
N PRO A 19 -6.15 35.33 -4.88
CA PRO A 19 -5.25 35.12 -3.75
C PRO A 19 -5.72 35.86 -2.49
N LEU A 20 -5.89 35.12 -1.39
CA LEU A 20 -6.12 35.70 -0.06
C LEU A 20 -4.82 36.16 0.59
N LYS A 21 -4.89 37.38 1.14
CA LYS A 21 -3.82 38.15 1.80
C LYS A 21 -3.30 37.45 3.06
N ARG A 22 -1.98 37.39 3.20
CA ARG A 22 -1.27 37.04 4.44
C ARG A 22 -1.51 38.13 5.50
N LYS A 23 -1.91 37.73 6.71
CA LYS A 23 -1.80 38.55 7.93
C LYS A 23 -0.94 37.79 8.94
N GLY A 24 -0.05 38.54 9.59
CA GLY A 24 1.08 38.04 10.36
C GLY A 24 0.73 37.38 11.68
N HIS A 25 1.67 36.57 12.16
CA HIS A 25 1.73 36.06 13.52
C HIS A 25 2.73 36.88 14.34
N PRO A 26 2.39 37.29 15.58
CA PRO A 26 3.35 37.74 16.56
C PRO A 26 3.99 36.57 17.33
N ASN A 27 5.27 36.74 17.65
CA ASN A 27 6.07 35.99 18.62
C ASN A 27 5.54 36.17 20.05
N MET A 28 5.73 35.17 20.91
CA MET A 28 6.01 35.22 22.38
C MET A 28 5.82 33.78 22.95
N THR A 29 6.89 33.04 23.22
CA THR A 29 7.68 32.89 24.48
C THR A 29 7.21 31.78 25.42
N GLU A 30 8.26 31.10 25.91
CA GLU A 30 8.45 30.10 26.96
C GLU A 30 7.34 29.83 27.98
N GLU A 31 7.10 28.53 28.25
CA GLU A 31 7.30 27.86 29.55
C GLU A 31 6.38 26.63 29.67
N ARG A 32 6.98 25.44 29.82
CA ARG A 32 6.73 24.47 30.91
C ARG A 32 7.30 23.09 30.55
N LYS A 33 8.44 22.79 31.19
CA LYS A 33 9.01 21.45 31.34
C LYS A 33 8.05 20.61 32.21
N ALA A 34 7.49 19.54 31.66
CA ALA A 34 6.86 18.47 32.43
C ALA A 34 7.59 17.15 32.16
N LYS A 35 8.45 16.77 33.09
CA LYS A 35 9.11 15.45 33.15
C LYS A 35 8.05 14.37 33.36
N ARG A 36 7.75 13.57 32.32
CA ARG A 36 6.99 12.33 32.48
C ARG A 36 7.97 11.17 32.66
N LYS A 37 7.93 10.56 33.85
CA LYS A 37 8.64 9.33 34.19
C LYS A 37 7.99 8.15 33.44
N CYS A 38 8.79 7.34 32.76
CA CYS A 38 8.37 6.03 32.24
C CYS A 38 8.19 5.04 33.40
N PRO A 39 7.07 4.31 33.50
CA PRO A 39 6.98 3.14 34.36
C PRO A 39 7.64 1.95 33.68
N THR A 40 8.68 1.43 34.32
CA THR A 40 9.29 0.14 34.03
C THR A 40 8.40 -0.94 34.63
N ASP A 41 7.60 -1.64 33.84
CA ASP A 41 6.97 -2.89 34.27
C ASP A 41 7.19 -3.97 33.22
N ARG A 42 8.17 -4.83 33.52
CA ARG A 42 8.44 -6.08 32.80
C ARG A 42 7.69 -7.19 33.53
N SER A 43 6.42 -7.37 33.20
CA SER A 43 5.65 -8.52 33.65
C SER A 43 5.21 -9.37 32.45
N LYS A 44 5.98 -10.44 32.24
CA LYS A 44 5.58 -11.77 31.76
C LYS A 44 4.81 -11.86 30.43
N VAL A 45 5.56 -11.89 29.33
CA VAL A 45 5.08 -12.50 28.07
C VAL A 45 5.37 -14.00 28.14
N VAL A 46 4.32 -14.81 28.26
CA VAL A 46 4.36 -16.26 28.09
C VAL A 46 4.43 -16.55 26.59
N PRO A 47 5.45 -17.27 26.07
CA PRO A 47 5.47 -17.64 24.66
C PRO A 47 4.52 -18.82 24.45
N SER A 48 3.32 -18.55 23.93
CA SER A 48 2.45 -19.59 23.38
C SER A 48 3.11 -20.13 22.11
N THR A 49 3.70 -21.30 22.26
CA THR A 49 4.31 -22.11 21.21
C THR A 49 3.20 -22.80 20.44
N ASN A 50 2.96 -22.38 19.20
CA ASN A 50 2.42 -23.21 18.12
C ASN A 50 2.62 -22.49 16.78
N LEU A 51 3.89 -22.26 16.42
CA LEU A 51 4.26 -22.03 15.03
C LEU A 51 4.55 -23.40 14.43
N ALA A 52 3.62 -23.87 13.60
CA ALA A 52 3.85 -25.01 12.72
C ALA A 52 5.18 -24.79 11.99
N LYS A 53 6.12 -25.74 12.17
CA LYS A 53 7.36 -25.79 11.41
C LYS A 53 7.02 -26.03 9.94
N VAL A 54 6.76 -24.96 9.20
CA VAL A 54 6.80 -25.01 7.73
C VAL A 54 8.27 -25.17 7.36
N ASP A 55 8.57 -26.31 6.73
CA ASP A 55 9.92 -26.75 6.42
C ASP A 55 10.66 -25.67 5.62
N GLY A 56 11.65 -25.01 6.26
CA GLY A 56 12.26 -23.79 5.76
C GLY A 56 12.96 -23.95 4.40
N LYS A 57 13.27 -25.19 4.00
CA LYS A 57 13.83 -25.51 2.69
C LYS A 57 12.80 -25.41 1.57
N GLN A 58 11.57 -25.88 1.78
CA GLN A 58 10.52 -25.86 0.75
C GLN A 58 10.08 -24.43 0.43
N LYS A 59 9.98 -23.59 1.47
CA LYS A 59 9.62 -22.17 1.33
C LYS A 59 10.68 -21.39 0.54
N LEU A 60 11.97 -21.61 0.83
CA LEU A 60 13.07 -20.97 0.12
C LEU A 60 13.14 -21.36 -1.37
N VAL A 61 12.90 -22.64 -1.69
CA VAL A 61 12.90 -23.12 -3.08
C VAL A 61 11.77 -22.47 -3.89
N ASN A 62 10.57 -22.34 -3.31
CA ASN A 62 9.43 -21.69 -3.96
C ASN A 62 9.63 -20.17 -4.13
N GLU A 63 10.31 -19.51 -3.20
CA GLU A 63 10.63 -18.07 -3.30
C GLU A 63 11.71 -17.79 -4.35
N VAL A 64 12.75 -18.63 -4.44
CA VAL A 64 13.81 -18.48 -5.45
C VAL A 64 13.24 -18.68 -6.86
N THR A 65 12.36 -19.65 -7.07
CA THR A 65 11.73 -19.87 -8.38
C THR A 65 10.79 -18.74 -8.79
N ALA A 66 10.04 -18.16 -7.84
CA ALA A 66 9.15 -17.04 -8.12
C ALA A 66 9.89 -15.78 -8.60
N PHE A 67 10.99 -15.42 -7.95
CA PHE A 67 11.78 -14.26 -8.37
C PHE A 67 12.41 -14.47 -9.73
N GLU A 68 13.05 -15.62 -9.97
CA GLU A 68 13.66 -15.91 -11.27
C GLU A 68 12.63 -15.89 -12.40
N TRP A 69 11.41 -16.36 -12.15
CA TRP A 69 10.32 -16.24 -13.10
C TRP A 69 9.96 -14.78 -13.40
N ILE A 70 9.80 -13.92 -12.39
CA ILE A 70 9.56 -12.47 -12.59
C ILE A 70 10.71 -11.85 -13.37
N LEU A 71 11.96 -12.21 -13.05
CA LEU A 71 13.15 -11.70 -13.72
C LEU A 71 13.19 -12.10 -15.21
N LYS A 72 12.71 -13.31 -15.55
CA LYS A 72 12.60 -13.80 -16.93
C LYS A 72 11.42 -13.16 -17.67
N ALA A 73 10.23 -13.14 -17.07
CA ALA A 73 9.02 -12.63 -17.71
C ALA A 73 9.16 -11.16 -18.12
N ARG A 74 9.84 -10.33 -17.33
CA ARG A 74 10.04 -8.90 -17.63
C ARG A 74 10.81 -8.61 -18.92
N THR A 75 11.57 -9.56 -19.45
CA THR A 75 12.34 -9.36 -20.70
C THR A 75 11.55 -9.74 -21.93
N THR A 76 10.50 -10.54 -21.77
CA THR A 76 9.69 -11.10 -22.86
C THR A 76 8.28 -10.53 -22.91
N GLU A 77 7.80 -9.94 -21.82
CA GLU A 77 6.40 -9.51 -21.66
C GLU A 77 6.27 -8.01 -21.36
N ASN A 78 5.09 -7.46 -21.67
CA ASN A 78 4.73 -6.08 -21.35
C ASN A 78 4.54 -5.92 -19.83
N LEU A 79 5.18 -4.91 -19.23
CA LEU A 79 5.10 -4.69 -17.78
C LEU A 79 3.70 -4.29 -17.28
N ASN A 80 2.84 -3.76 -18.15
CA ASN A 80 1.45 -3.42 -17.81
C ASN A 80 0.50 -4.61 -17.95
N LYS A 81 0.98 -5.79 -18.38
CA LYS A 81 0.16 -6.99 -18.46
C LYS A 81 -0.28 -7.41 -17.06
N ILE A 82 -1.58 -7.56 -16.87
CA ILE A 82 -2.17 -8.13 -15.65
C ILE A 82 -1.82 -9.62 -15.64
N LEU A 83 -1.17 -10.07 -14.56
CA LEU A 83 -0.73 -11.46 -14.42
C LEU A 83 -1.50 -12.21 -13.34
N LEU A 84 -1.99 -11.49 -12.33
CA LEU A 84 -2.84 -12.07 -11.31
C LEU A 84 -3.90 -11.06 -10.89
N THR A 85 -5.02 -11.59 -10.44
CA THR A 85 -6.10 -10.81 -9.83
C THR A 85 -6.39 -11.43 -8.47
N TYR A 86 -6.21 -10.67 -7.40
CA TYR A 86 -6.50 -11.13 -6.04
C TYR A 86 -7.67 -10.32 -5.47
N GLY A 87 -8.86 -10.91 -5.49
CA GLY A 87 -10.09 -10.16 -5.20
C GLY A 87 -10.33 -9.06 -6.25
N PRO A 88 -10.60 -7.81 -5.86
CA PRO A 88 -10.78 -6.71 -6.80
C PRO A 88 -9.45 -6.11 -7.30
N VAL A 89 -8.29 -6.61 -6.85
CA VAL A 89 -6.98 -5.99 -7.10
C VAL A 89 -6.30 -6.63 -8.33
N PRO A 90 -6.16 -5.91 -9.45
CA PRO A 90 -5.37 -6.37 -10.60
C PRO A 90 -3.88 -6.08 -10.35
N VAL A 91 -3.05 -7.11 -10.46
CA VAL A 91 -1.61 -7.01 -10.25
C VAL A 91 -0.89 -7.27 -11.57
N THR A 92 -0.15 -6.27 -12.03
CA THR A 92 0.62 -6.33 -13.26
C THR A 92 2.02 -6.92 -13.03
N LEU A 93 2.70 -7.31 -14.12
CA LEU A 93 4.11 -7.70 -14.07
C LEU A 93 5.01 -6.60 -13.48
N GLY A 94 4.71 -5.34 -13.79
CA GLY A 94 5.37 -4.18 -13.21
C GLY A 94 5.22 -4.11 -11.70
N ASN A 95 4.02 -4.40 -11.17
CA ASN A 95 3.78 -4.48 -9.73
C ASN A 95 4.60 -5.62 -9.11
N LEU A 96 4.64 -6.80 -9.73
CA LEU A 96 5.43 -7.93 -9.24
C LEU A 96 6.94 -7.65 -9.21
N CYS A 97 7.44 -6.86 -10.15
CA CYS A 97 8.84 -6.45 -10.15
C CYS A 97 9.25 -5.66 -8.89
N THR A 98 8.29 -5.06 -8.18
CA THR A 98 8.56 -4.34 -6.92
C THR A 98 8.89 -5.26 -5.74
N ILE A 99 8.43 -6.52 -5.78
CA ILE A 99 8.70 -7.54 -4.76
C ILE A 99 10.15 -8.02 -4.85
N VAL A 100 10.73 -7.97 -6.05
CA VAL A 100 12.10 -8.44 -6.28
C VAL A 100 13.08 -7.58 -5.48
N PRO A 101 13.91 -8.19 -4.59
CA PRO A 101 14.86 -7.43 -3.79
C PRO A 101 15.84 -6.61 -4.64
N PRO A 102 16.23 -5.40 -4.20
CA PRO A 102 17.07 -4.51 -5.00
C PRO A 102 18.41 -5.11 -5.42
N HIS A 103 18.98 -6.00 -4.61
CA HIS A 103 20.26 -6.66 -4.87
C HIS A 103 20.17 -7.76 -5.94
N ARG A 104 18.96 -8.29 -6.21
CA ARG A 104 18.74 -9.31 -7.26
C ARG A 104 18.48 -8.69 -8.64
N LEU A 105 18.15 -7.40 -8.69
CA LEU A 105 17.96 -6.66 -9.93
C LEU A 105 19.28 -6.03 -10.41
N LYS A 106 19.77 -6.43 -11.60
CA LYS A 106 20.95 -5.81 -12.19
C LYS A 106 20.65 -4.36 -12.60
N LYS A 107 21.67 -3.50 -12.65
CA LYS A 107 21.52 -2.08 -13.02
C LYS A 107 20.83 -1.90 -14.38
N LYS A 108 21.19 -2.74 -15.36
CA LYS A 108 20.58 -2.73 -16.70
C LYS A 108 19.07 -3.03 -16.64
N ASP A 109 18.66 -4.01 -15.84
CA ASP A 109 17.25 -4.37 -15.67
C ASP A 109 16.46 -3.23 -15.03
N LYS A 110 17.01 -2.60 -13.98
CA LYS A 110 16.37 -1.44 -13.34
C LYS A 110 16.16 -0.30 -14.32
N ALA A 111 17.14 -0.03 -15.18
CA ALA A 111 17.04 1.01 -16.20
C ALA A 111 15.95 0.67 -17.24
N GLU A 112 15.87 -0.59 -17.67
CA GLU A 112 14.87 -1.02 -18.65
C GLU A 112 13.44 -0.94 -18.10
N ILE A 113 13.23 -1.41 -16.86
CA ILE A 113 11.94 -1.30 -16.18
C ILE A 113 11.54 0.18 -16.05
N LYS A 114 12.48 1.06 -15.70
CA LYS A 114 12.22 2.51 -15.58
C LYS A 114 11.82 3.19 -16.89
N LYS A 115 12.22 2.66 -18.06
CA LYS A 115 11.77 3.22 -19.35
C LYS A 115 10.26 3.06 -19.54
N GLN A 116 9.71 1.93 -19.12
CA GLN A 116 8.27 1.63 -19.23
C GLN A 116 7.48 2.11 -18.01
N LEU A 117 8.12 2.12 -16.83
CA LEU A 117 7.53 2.51 -15.55
C LEU A 117 8.40 3.59 -14.88
N PRO A 118 8.23 4.88 -15.23
CA PRO A 118 9.10 5.96 -14.73
C PRO A 118 9.16 6.07 -13.20
N LYS A 119 8.08 5.69 -12.51
CA LYS A 119 7.96 5.71 -11.04
C LYS A 119 8.52 4.45 -10.35
N PHE A 120 9.09 3.50 -11.10
CA PHE A 120 9.57 2.25 -10.54
C PHE A 120 10.79 2.46 -9.63
N VAL A 121 10.71 1.89 -8.42
CA VAL A 121 11.81 1.80 -7.46
C VAL A 121 11.95 0.35 -7.02
N ALA A 122 13.13 -0.23 -7.25
CA ALA A 122 13.41 -1.62 -6.89
C ALA A 122 13.30 -1.82 -5.36
N GLY A 123 12.61 -2.88 -4.93
CA GLY A 123 12.34 -3.16 -3.51
C GLY A 123 11.32 -2.23 -2.85
N TRP A 124 10.74 -1.28 -3.60
CA TRP A 124 9.67 -0.43 -3.11
C TRP A 124 8.31 -1.00 -3.52
N LEU A 125 7.65 -1.70 -2.61
CA LEU A 125 6.36 -2.35 -2.90
C LEU A 125 5.36 -1.34 -3.49
N SER A 126 4.72 -1.72 -4.59
CA SER A 126 3.61 -0.91 -5.13
C SER A 126 2.36 -1.10 -4.29
N GLY A 127 1.48 -0.08 -4.26
CA GLY A 127 0.19 -0.16 -3.56
C GLY A 127 -0.64 -1.38 -3.94
N MET A 128 -0.65 -1.77 -5.23
CA MET A 128 -1.35 -2.98 -5.70
C MET A 128 -0.87 -4.28 -5.05
N ILE A 129 0.42 -4.40 -4.70
CA ILE A 129 0.93 -5.60 -4.00
C ILE A 129 0.47 -5.59 -2.54
N ILE A 130 0.50 -4.43 -1.90
CA ILE A 130 0.06 -4.25 -0.52
C ILE A 130 -1.44 -4.54 -0.42
N GLU A 131 -2.25 -3.98 -1.32
CA GLU A 131 -3.70 -4.23 -1.35
C GLU A 131 -4.03 -5.70 -1.62
N ALA A 132 -3.34 -6.35 -2.55
CA ALA A 132 -3.54 -7.77 -2.81
C ALA A 132 -3.26 -8.63 -1.56
N GLU A 133 -2.20 -8.31 -0.82
CA GLU A 133 -1.85 -9.02 0.41
C GLU A 133 -2.81 -8.72 1.56
N LEU A 134 -3.25 -7.47 1.71
CA LEU A 134 -4.27 -7.12 2.70
C LEU A 134 -5.59 -7.82 2.41
N HIS A 135 -5.98 -7.92 1.15
CA HIS A 135 -7.19 -8.66 0.77
C HIS A 135 -7.05 -10.18 0.97
N ARG A 136 -5.83 -10.73 0.87
CA ARG A 136 -5.54 -12.13 1.29
C ARG A 136 -5.77 -12.30 2.79
N LEU A 137 -5.32 -11.35 3.60
CA LEU A 137 -5.52 -11.36 5.05
C LEU A 137 -7.00 -11.25 5.43
N GLU A 138 -7.79 -10.40 4.77
CA GLU A 138 -9.24 -10.31 4.99
C GLU A 138 -9.96 -11.65 4.75
N LYS A 139 -9.55 -12.38 3.71
CA LYS A 139 -10.13 -13.71 3.41
C LYS A 139 -9.78 -14.74 4.47
N GLU A 140 -8.61 -14.65 5.07
CA GLU A 140 -8.16 -15.57 6.14
C GLU A 140 -8.71 -15.16 7.51
N HIS A 141 -9.00 -13.87 7.70
CA HIS A 141 -9.47 -13.29 8.95
C HIS A 141 -10.74 -12.44 8.70
N PRO A 142 -11.93 -13.05 8.72
CA PRO A 142 -13.19 -12.36 8.44
C PRO A 142 -13.56 -11.24 9.42
N ASP A 143 -12.91 -11.20 10.59
CA ASP A 143 -13.05 -10.13 11.58
C ASP A 143 -12.10 -8.95 11.33
N CYS A 144 -11.43 -8.93 10.19
CA CYS A 144 -10.54 -7.86 9.76
C CYS A 144 -11.01 -7.28 8.43
N ILE A 145 -10.85 -5.97 8.28
CA ILE A 145 -11.00 -5.27 6.99
C ILE A 145 -9.77 -4.41 6.73
N SER A 146 -9.59 -4.00 5.48
CA SER A 146 -8.52 -3.14 5.05
C SER A 146 -9.02 -2.04 4.12
N ALA A 147 -8.37 -0.90 4.21
CA ALA A 147 -8.56 0.20 3.29
C ALA A 147 -7.67 0.00 2.05
N ASN A 148 -8.14 0.48 0.90
CA ASN A 148 -7.26 0.62 -0.26
C ASN A 148 -6.21 1.72 0.00
N THR A 149 -5.12 1.70 -0.78
CA THR A 149 -4.01 2.65 -0.63
C THR A 149 -4.37 4.08 -1.06
N SER A 150 -5.53 4.28 -1.70
CA SER A 150 -6.04 5.60 -2.05
C SER A 150 -6.89 6.24 -0.94
N VAL A 151 -7.37 5.49 0.06
CA VAL A 151 -8.14 6.05 1.19
C VAL A 151 -7.35 7.12 1.92
N GLU A 152 -6.04 6.93 2.10
CA GLU A 152 -5.17 7.93 2.69
C GLU A 152 -5.26 9.26 1.95
N GLN A 153 -5.10 9.24 0.62
CA GLN A 153 -5.12 10.45 -0.19
C GLN A 153 -6.47 11.18 -0.06
N LEU A 154 -7.56 10.42 -0.03
CA LEU A 154 -8.92 10.95 0.14
C LEU A 154 -9.16 11.53 1.53
N ALA A 155 -8.62 10.89 2.57
CA ALA A 155 -8.80 11.29 3.96
C ALA A 155 -7.92 12.48 4.36
N VAL A 156 -6.66 12.50 3.91
CA VAL A 156 -5.66 13.50 4.30
C VAL A 156 -5.76 14.78 3.46
N HIS A 157 -5.97 14.67 2.15
CA HIS A 157 -5.88 15.84 1.27
C HIS A 157 -7.22 16.47 0.92
N GLU A 158 -8.32 15.71 0.92
CA GLU A 158 -9.59 16.20 0.38
C GLU A 158 -10.69 16.42 1.42
N VAL A 159 -10.47 16.06 2.70
CA VAL A 159 -11.49 16.10 3.78
C VAL A 159 -12.83 15.53 3.28
N LYS A 160 -12.77 14.50 2.43
CA LYS A 160 -13.96 13.88 1.85
C LYS A 160 -14.50 12.83 2.79
N ASN A 161 -15.83 12.71 2.79
CA ASN A 161 -16.54 11.71 3.59
C ASN A 161 -16.16 10.30 3.11
N THR A 162 -15.29 9.62 3.84
CA THR A 162 -14.85 8.25 3.56
C THR A 162 -15.92 7.20 3.86
N LYS A 163 -17.09 7.59 4.40
CA LYS A 163 -18.21 6.67 4.68
C LYS A 163 -18.61 5.83 3.48
N ARG A 164 -18.48 6.36 2.25
CA ARG A 164 -18.78 5.60 1.02
C ARG A 164 -17.92 4.35 0.83
N LEU A 165 -16.68 4.36 1.34
CA LEU A 165 -15.76 3.23 1.25
C LEU A 165 -16.21 2.04 2.13
N TRP A 166 -17.04 2.31 3.14
CA TRP A 166 -17.41 1.36 4.18
C TRP A 166 -18.90 1.05 4.21
N MET A 167 -19.68 1.46 3.20
CA MET A 167 -21.16 1.38 3.24
C MET A 167 -21.72 -0.04 3.39
N ASN A 168 -20.94 -1.05 2.99
CA ASN A 168 -21.34 -2.45 3.01
C ASN A 168 -20.62 -3.25 4.10
N VAL A 169 -19.99 -2.58 5.06
CA VAL A 169 -19.25 -3.25 6.15
C VAL A 169 -20.08 -3.21 7.43
N ASP A 170 -20.34 -4.39 7.98
CA ASP A 170 -20.91 -4.52 9.33
C ASP A 170 -19.81 -4.45 10.38
N PHE A 171 -19.57 -3.24 10.90
CA PHE A 171 -18.56 -2.98 11.92
C PHE A 171 -18.79 -3.71 13.24
N ALA A 172 -19.99 -4.25 13.52
CA ALA A 172 -20.22 -5.05 14.73
C ALA A 172 -19.42 -6.36 14.72
N THR A 173 -19.06 -6.85 13.54
CA THR A 173 -18.30 -8.10 13.34
C THR A 173 -16.79 -7.88 13.20
N ILE A 174 -16.35 -6.63 13.05
CA ILE A 174 -14.97 -6.27 12.76
C ILE A 174 -14.21 -5.92 14.04
N LYS A 175 -13.04 -6.54 14.22
CA LYS A 175 -12.13 -6.28 15.33
C LYS A 175 -10.95 -5.38 14.96
N LYS A 176 -10.54 -5.37 13.69
CA LYS A 176 -9.36 -4.62 13.22
C LYS A 176 -9.59 -4.01 11.84
N ILE A 177 -9.06 -2.81 11.65
CA ILE A 177 -9.09 -2.09 10.37
C ILE A 177 -7.66 -1.76 9.99
N PHE A 178 -7.18 -2.32 8.89
CA PHE A 178 -5.84 -2.06 8.37
C PHE A 178 -5.87 -0.92 7.36
N VAL A 179 -5.16 0.16 7.62
CA VAL A 179 -5.06 1.30 6.69
C VAL A 179 -3.61 1.46 6.24
N PRO A 180 -3.25 1.01 5.02
CA PRO A 180 -1.93 1.27 4.47
C PRO A 180 -1.81 2.75 4.10
N MET A 181 -0.70 3.38 4.48
CA MET A 181 -0.45 4.81 4.27
C MET A 181 0.94 5.04 3.69
N ASN A 182 1.08 5.99 2.79
CA ASN A 182 2.35 6.47 2.24
C ASN A 182 2.31 7.99 2.02
N PRO A 183 2.26 8.80 3.10
CA PRO A 183 1.88 10.21 3.01
C PRO A 183 2.93 11.04 2.28
N SER A 184 4.19 10.64 2.40
CA SER A 184 5.34 11.28 1.77
C SER A 184 5.72 10.66 0.41
N GLY A 185 5.08 9.55 0.02
CA GLY A 185 5.52 8.74 -1.13
C GLY A 185 6.83 7.98 -0.91
N CYS A 186 7.50 8.13 0.24
CA CYS A 186 8.80 7.54 0.53
C CYS A 186 8.81 6.52 1.68
N HIS A 187 7.69 6.35 2.39
CA HIS A 187 7.57 5.37 3.47
C HIS A 187 6.18 4.77 3.58
N TRP A 188 6.07 3.44 3.45
CA TRP A 188 4.84 2.72 3.76
C TRP A 188 4.68 2.54 5.27
N ASN A 189 3.55 2.96 5.79
CA ASN A 189 3.11 2.79 7.16
C ASN A 189 1.81 1.97 7.17
N LEU A 190 1.53 1.33 8.30
CA LEU A 190 0.27 0.63 8.52
C LEU A 190 -0.36 1.16 9.80
N LEU A 191 -1.53 1.76 9.68
CA LEU A 191 -2.39 2.07 10.82
C LEU A 191 -3.31 0.87 11.07
N VAL A 192 -3.51 0.52 12.34
CA VAL A 192 -4.29 -0.64 12.79
C VAL A 192 -5.25 -0.21 13.89
#